data_AF-A0A950K9Q5-F1
#
_entry.id   AF-A0A950K9Q5-F1
#
_cell.length_a   1.000
_cell.length_b   1.000
_cell.length_c   1.000
_cell.angle_alpha   90.00
_cell.angle_beta   90.00
_cell.angle_gamma   90.00
#
_symmetry.space_group_name_H-M   'P 1'
#
loop_
_entity.id
_entity.type
_entity.pdbx_description
1 polymer ?
#
loop_
_entity_poly.entity_id
_entity_poly.type
_entity_poly.pdbx_seq_one_letter_code
_entity_poly.pdbx_strand_id
1 'polypeptide(L)'
;GPIAFVKDGVLVTIDAVKRRIDVKADLKKRMKGWKPPKPNYTWGVLAKYAATVSSASEGAVTIPIGLVNGGSNGHQDVLGKGRKAQGARR
;
A
#
# COMPACT_ATOMS: atom_id res chain seq x y z
N GLY A 1 -3.39 1.87 -4.63
CA GLY A 1 -4.64 2.30 -5.29
C GLY A 1 -4.37 2.71 -6.75
N PRO A 2 -5.40 3.07 -7.54
CA PRO A 2 -5.28 3.35 -8.97
C PRO A 2 -4.30 4.48 -9.32
N ILE A 3 -4.12 5.44 -8.41
CA ILE A 3 -3.17 6.56 -8.56
C ILE A 3 -1.72 6.10 -8.80
N ALA A 4 -1.34 4.92 -8.30
CA ALA A 4 0.01 4.36 -8.48
C ALA A 4 0.36 4.05 -9.96
N PHE A 5 -0.61 4.08 -10.86
CA PHE A 5 -0.46 3.70 -12.28
C PHE A 5 -0.55 4.87 -13.26
N VAL A 6 -0.73 6.09 -12.75
CA VAL A 6 -0.71 7.32 -13.55
C VAL A 6 0.73 7.56 -14.00
N LYS A 7 0.91 8.07 -15.22
CA LYS A 7 2.21 8.40 -15.81
C LYS A 7 2.14 9.81 -16.38
N ASP A 8 3.29 10.43 -16.59
CA ASP A 8 3.40 11.74 -17.22
C ASP A 8 2.76 11.75 -18.62
N GLY A 9 2.24 12.93 -18.99
CA GLY A 9 1.57 13.13 -20.28
C GLY A 9 0.14 12.58 -20.37
N VAL A 10 -0.42 12.03 -19.28
CA VAL A 10 -1.82 11.58 -19.23
C VAL A 10 -2.75 12.74 -18.81
N LEU A 11 -3.90 12.84 -19.48
CA LEU A 11 -4.91 13.84 -19.14
C LEU A 11 -5.70 13.42 -17.88
N VAL A 12 -5.74 14.32 -16.91
CA VAL A 12 -6.53 14.21 -15.68
C VAL A 12 -7.59 15.31 -15.69
N THR A 13 -8.84 14.94 -15.46
CA THR A 13 -9.97 15.87 -15.37
C THR A 13 -10.39 15.99 -13.91
N ILE A 14 -10.45 17.22 -13.41
CA ILE A 14 -10.91 17.53 -12.06
C ILE A 14 -12.18 18.37 -12.19
N ASP A 15 -13.30 17.82 -11.75
CA ASP A 15 -14.59 18.50 -11.71
C ASP A 15 -15.02 18.64 -10.25
N ALA A 16 -14.77 19.82 -9.67
CA ALA A 16 -15.10 20.11 -8.28
C ALA A 16 -16.61 20.15 -8.03
N VAL A 17 -17.40 20.59 -9.02
CA VAL A 17 -18.87 20.70 -8.91
C VAL A 17 -19.48 19.30 -8.83
N LYS A 18 -19.01 18.38 -9.68
CA LYS A 18 -19.45 16.97 -9.67
C LYS A 18 -18.71 16.12 -8.65
N ARG A 19 -17.72 16.66 -7.92
CA ARG A 19 -16.84 15.95 -6.99
C ARG A 19 -16.17 14.73 -7.63
N ARG A 20 -15.68 14.89 -8.87
CA ARG A 20 -15.05 13.82 -9.65
C ARG A 20 -13.63 14.14 -10.03
N ILE A 21 -12.81 13.09 -10.05
CA ILE A 21 -11.46 13.09 -10.57
C ILE A 21 -11.35 11.89 -11.50
N ASP A 22 -11.17 12.15 -12.79
CA ASP A 22 -11.12 11.14 -13.85
C ASP A 22 -9.76 11.15 -14.54
N VAL A 23 -9.25 9.99 -14.93
CA VAL A 23 -7.97 9.85 -15.63
C VAL A 23 -8.20 9.12 -16.96
N LYS A 24 -7.77 9.73 -18.06
CA LYS A 24 -7.90 9.13 -19.39
C LYS A 24 -6.78 8.13 -19.68
N ALA A 25 -6.75 7.01 -18.96
CA ALA A 25 -5.77 5.94 -19.15
C ALA A 25 -6.33 4.53 -18.88
N ASP A 26 -5.75 3.52 -19.54
CA ASP A 26 -6.02 2.12 -19.24
C ASP A 26 -5.21 1.66 -18.02
N LEU A 27 -5.76 1.91 -16.83
CA LEU A 27 -5.13 1.55 -15.56
C LEU A 27 -5.11 0.03 -15.32
N LYS A 28 -6.11 -0.71 -15.85
CA LYS A 28 -6.19 -2.18 -15.67
C LYS A 28 -5.01 -2.88 -16.33
N LYS A 29 -4.62 -2.47 -17.54
CA LYS A 29 -3.42 -3.01 -18.20
C LYS A 29 -2.15 -2.66 -17.42
N ARG A 30 -2.04 -1.45 -16.87
CA ARG A 30 -0.85 -0.98 -16.13
C ARG A 30 -0.70 -1.63 -14.75
N MET A 31 -1.79 -2.12 -14.18
CA MET A 31 -1.78 -2.83 -12.90
C MET A 31 -1.21 -4.25 -13.01
N LYS A 32 -1.24 -4.86 -14.20
CA LYS A 32 -0.73 -6.23 -14.40
C LYS A 32 0.78 -6.27 -14.11
N GLY A 33 1.17 -7.14 -13.18
CA GLY A 33 2.59 -7.34 -12.82
C GLY A 33 3.17 -6.26 -11.90
N TRP A 34 2.33 -5.36 -11.37
CA TRP A 34 2.80 -4.38 -10.40
C TRP A 34 3.30 -5.02 -9.11
N LYS A 35 4.42 -4.50 -8.61
CA LYS A 35 4.99 -4.83 -7.31
C LYS A 35 5.08 -3.57 -6.46
N PRO A 36 4.72 -3.65 -5.17
CA PRO A 36 4.86 -2.52 -4.26
C PRO A 36 6.33 -2.08 -4.16
N PRO A 37 6.59 -0.76 -4.09
CA PRO A 37 7.94 -0.26 -3.89
C PRO A 37 8.49 -0.68 -2.52
N LYS A 38 9.82 -0.73 -2.40
CA LYS A 38 10.47 -1.00 -1.12
C LYS A 38 10.16 0.13 -0.13
N PRO A 39 9.82 -0.17 1.14
CA PRO A 39 9.64 0.86 2.15
C PRO A 39 10.91 1.69 2.36
N ASN A 40 10.75 3.01 2.51
CA ASN A 40 11.85 3.92 2.85
C ASN A 40 12.42 3.66 4.24
N TYR A 41 11.57 3.17 5.16
CA TYR A 41 11.94 2.84 6.54
C TYR A 41 11.50 1.42 6.85
N THR A 42 12.44 0.58 7.27
CA THR A 42 12.20 -0.83 7.61
C THR A 42 12.16 -1.07 9.11
N TRP A 43 12.51 -0.09 9.93
CA TRP A 43 12.51 -0.16 11.39
C TRP A 43 12.13 1.18 12.03
N GLY A 44 11.94 1.17 13.36
CA GLY A 44 11.60 2.37 14.14
C GLY A 44 10.13 2.77 14.02
N VAL A 45 9.83 4.00 14.45
CA VAL A 45 8.45 4.51 14.59
C VAL A 45 7.71 4.56 13.25
N LEU A 46 8.39 4.94 12.16
CA LEU A 46 7.78 5.03 10.83
C LEU A 46 7.44 3.65 10.25
N ALA A 47 8.27 2.64 10.51
CA ALA A 47 7.95 1.27 10.12
C ALA A 47 6.74 0.73 10.90
N LYS A 48 6.63 1.04 12.20
CA LYS A 48 5.45 0.70 13.01
C LYS A 48 4.20 1.38 12.43
N TYR A 49 4.26 2.69 12.19
CA TYR A 49 3.13 3.45 11.65
C TYR A 49 2.65 2.90 10.30
N ALA A 50 3.57 2.70 9.35
CA ALA A 50 3.26 2.15 8.04
C ALA A 50 2.62 0.75 8.11
N ALA A 51 2.96 -0.05 9.13
CA ALA A 51 2.39 -1.37 9.35
C ALA A 51 1.00 -1.36 10.00
N THR A 52 0.63 -0.29 10.72
CA THR A 52 -0.59 -0.25 11.55
C THR A 52 -1.66 0.73 11.06
N VAL A 53 -1.33 1.66 10.18
CA VAL A 53 -2.26 2.71 9.74
C VAL A 53 -3.33 2.16 8.78
N SER A 54 -4.59 2.58 8.97
CA SER A 54 -5.70 2.28 8.07
C SER A 54 -5.79 3.25 6.89
N SER A 55 -6.77 3.05 5.99
CA SER A 55 -6.97 3.95 4.86
C SER A 55 -7.36 5.36 5.32
N ALA A 56 -6.95 6.39 4.59
CA ALA A 56 -7.38 7.77 4.85
C ALA A 56 -8.91 7.94 4.75
N SER A 57 -9.58 7.16 3.89
CA SER A 57 -11.05 7.14 3.81
C SER A 57 -11.72 6.63 5.10
N GLU A 58 -10.98 5.86 5.90
CA GLU A 58 -11.40 5.32 7.20
C GLU A 58 -10.81 6.13 8.37
N GLY A 59 -10.20 7.28 8.09
CA GLY A 59 -9.62 8.17 9.11
C GLY A 59 -8.15 7.94 9.44
N ALA A 60 -7.44 7.06 8.73
CA ALA A 60 -6.01 6.77 8.95
C ALA A 60 -5.66 6.44 10.42
N VAL A 61 -6.53 5.68 11.08
CA VAL A 61 -6.34 5.27 12.47
C VAL A 61 -5.32 4.14 12.57
N THR A 62 -4.54 4.10 13.65
CA THR A 62 -3.59 3.01 13.90
C THR A 62 -4.26 1.88 14.66
N ILE A 63 -4.27 0.69 14.07
CA ILE A 63 -4.87 -0.53 14.62
C ILE A 63 -3.80 -1.58 14.95
N PRO A 64 -3.94 -2.33 16.06
CA PRO A 64 -2.99 -3.38 16.41
C PRO A 64 -2.89 -4.44 15.31
N ILE A 65 -1.65 -4.86 15.02
CA ILE A 65 -1.37 -5.93 14.07
C ILE A 65 -2.04 -7.21 14.59
N GLY A 66 -2.93 -7.81 13.77
CA GLY A 66 -3.67 -9.04 14.10
C GLY A 66 -5.15 -8.85 14.41
N LEU A 67 -5.64 -7.61 14.56
CA LEU A 67 -7.07 -7.31 14.72
C LEU A 67 -7.77 -6.92 13.40
N VAL A 68 -7.08 -7.02 12.27
CA VAL A 68 -7.61 -6.69 10.94
C VAL A 68 -8.30 -7.90 10.29
N ASN A 69 -9.62 -7.97 10.38
CA ASN A 69 -10.43 -8.87 9.56
C ASN A 69 -10.73 -8.22 8.20
N GLY A 70 -10.22 -8.79 7.11
CA GLY A 70 -10.86 -8.73 5.80
C GLY A 70 -10.89 -7.41 5.02
N GLY A 71 -10.12 -6.39 5.40
CA GLY A 71 -9.97 -5.14 4.62
C GLY A 71 -8.65 -5.12 3.84
N SER A 72 -8.73 -4.82 2.56
CA SER A 72 -7.67 -4.92 1.52
C SER A 72 -6.46 -3.97 1.69
N ASN A 73 -5.80 -3.97 2.84
CA ASN A 73 -4.53 -3.28 3.01
C ASN A 73 -3.38 -4.18 2.52
N GLY A 74 -2.97 -3.91 1.28
CA GLY A 74 -1.89 -4.58 0.57
C GLY A 74 -0.52 -4.37 1.21
N HIS A 75 -0.28 -5.01 2.35
CA HIS A 75 1.03 -5.14 2.98
C HIS A 75 1.29 -6.53 3.56
N GLN A 76 0.66 -7.59 3.02
CA GLN A 76 0.95 -8.97 3.42
C GLN A 76 2.34 -9.49 2.97
N ASP A 77 3.12 -8.73 2.20
CA ASP A 77 4.29 -9.28 1.50
C ASP A 77 5.67 -8.90 2.08
N VAL A 78 5.75 -8.30 3.27
CA VAL A 78 7.05 -7.87 3.87
C VAL A 78 7.50 -8.66 5.10
N LEU A 79 6.77 -9.70 5.52
CA LEU A 79 7.21 -10.58 6.63
C LEU A 79 7.44 -12.05 6.22
N GLY A 80 7.48 -12.34 4.91
CA GLY A 80 7.52 -13.70 4.35
C GLY A 80 8.87 -14.23 3.87
N LYS A 81 10.02 -13.60 4.15
CA LYS A 81 11.34 -14.19 3.81
C LYS A 81 12.40 -13.84 4.86
N GLY A 82 12.79 -14.81 5.69
CA GLY A 82 14.04 -14.74 6.46
C GLY A 82 13.95 -15.02 7.96
N ARG A 83 13.37 -16.15 8.38
CA ARG A 83 13.88 -16.85 9.57
C ARG A 83 14.54 -18.13 9.10
N LYS A 84 15.79 -18.04 8.62
CA LYS A 84 16.66 -19.22 8.67
C LYS A 84 16.90 -19.47 10.16
N ALA A 85 16.42 -20.60 10.65
CA ALA A 85 16.76 -21.11 11.96
C ALA A 85 18.28 -21.19 12.06
N GLN A 86 18.86 -20.34 12.90
CA GLN A 86 20.28 -20.34 13.22
C GLN A 86 20.39 -20.89 14.63
N GLY A 87 21.06 -22.04 14.76
CA GLY A 87 21.65 -22.52 16.01
C GLY A 87 20.73 -23.29 16.96
N ALA A 88 20.62 -24.60 16.76
CA ALA A 88 20.58 -25.53 17.88
C ALA A 88 21.97 -26.18 17.98
N ARG A 89 22.82 -25.57 18.80
CA ARG A 89 24.02 -26.21 19.33
C ARG A 89 23.56 -27.19 20.42
N ARG A 90 23.79 -28.48 20.22
CA ARG A 90 24.27 -29.43 21.23
C ARG A 90 25.11 -30.47 20.51
#